data_AF-A0A2V9C858-F1
#
_entry.id   AF-A0A2V9C858-F1
#
_cell.length_a   1.000
_cell.length_b   1.000
_cell.length_c   1.000
_cell.angle_alpha   90.00
_cell.angle_beta   90.00
_cell.angle_gamma   90.00
#
_symmetry.space_group_name_H-M   'P 1'
#
loop_
_entity.id
_entity.type
_entity.pdbx_description
1 polymer ?
#
loop_
_entity_poly.entity_id
_entity_poly.type
_entity_poly.pdbx_seq_one_letter_code
_entity_poly.pdbx_strand_id
1 'polypeptide(L)'
;MSETFEEIIAKLWTTPERAEWIPKTDTVALSDVQRWMASNDIEILGFTYSLISNVRFRVEPPISLSEYVEFIKRYYERCLRENPDGEWSDSNYSAGVDLVNLFAALWRDSSVPRAVLADLKNWLGQLYKRGDSELRTCIVHAALEHMFEQKEIREFFSDWAKDQVLAVAHEEASEWYKGGGTSPLGKPPSGPK
;
A
#
# COMPACT_ATOMS: atom_id res chain seq x y z
N MET A 1 -8.84 -14.14 21.99
CA MET A 1 -7.38 -14.29 21.91
C MET A 1 -7.01 -14.06 20.44
N SER A 2 -6.02 -13.21 20.16
CA SER A 2 -5.49 -13.03 18.81
C SER A 2 -4.68 -14.25 18.42
N GLU A 3 -4.89 -14.79 17.21
CA GLU A 3 -4.04 -15.86 16.68
C GLU A 3 -2.59 -15.35 16.55
N THR A 4 -1.62 -16.21 16.84
CA THR A 4 -0.20 -15.89 16.59
C THR A 4 0.15 -16.11 15.12
N PHE A 5 1.28 -15.55 14.69
CA PHE A 5 1.77 -15.75 13.34
C PHE A 5 2.00 -17.25 13.02
N GLU A 6 2.57 -18.01 13.95
CA GLU A 6 2.80 -19.45 13.81
C GLU A 6 1.49 -20.23 13.67
N GLU A 7 0.44 -19.83 14.38
CA GLU A 7 -0.89 -20.45 14.26
C GLU A 7 -1.49 -20.22 12.88
N ILE A 8 -1.32 -19.03 12.31
CA ILE A 8 -1.78 -18.68 10.96
C ILE A 8 -1.01 -19.51 9.92
N ILE A 9 0.31 -19.58 10.03
CA ILE A 9 1.14 -20.37 9.13
C ILE A 9 0.76 -21.86 9.21
N ALA A 10 0.63 -22.41 10.41
CA ALA A 10 0.24 -23.79 10.62
C ALA A 10 -1.16 -24.10 10.06
N LYS A 11 -2.06 -23.12 10.04
CA LYS A 11 -3.41 -23.29 9.46
C LYS A 11 -3.38 -23.33 7.92
N LEU A 12 -2.55 -22.49 7.30
CA LEU A 12 -2.56 -22.28 5.85
C LEU A 12 -1.54 -23.13 5.10
N TRP A 13 -0.44 -23.53 5.73
CA TRP A 13 0.62 -24.31 5.10
C TRP A 13 0.92 -25.61 5.84
N THR A 14 1.44 -26.56 5.07
CA THR A 14 2.18 -27.69 5.60
C THR A 14 3.66 -27.31 5.57
N THR A 15 4.34 -27.39 6.71
CA THR A 15 5.77 -27.06 6.87
C THR A 15 6.58 -28.33 7.16
N PRO A 16 6.95 -29.16 6.17
CA PRO A 16 7.88 -30.26 6.42
C PRO A 16 9.29 -29.70 6.65
N GLU A 17 10.06 -30.31 7.56
CA GLU A 17 11.39 -29.84 7.99
C GLU A 17 12.41 -29.60 6.84
N ARG A 18 12.15 -30.09 5.62
CA ARG A 18 13.02 -29.95 4.43
C ARG A 18 12.27 -29.92 3.08
N ALA A 19 11.02 -29.45 3.02
CA ALA A 19 10.26 -29.42 1.77
C ALA A 19 9.75 -28.02 1.43
N GLU A 20 9.36 -27.83 0.16
CA GLU A 20 8.65 -26.65 -0.29
C GLU A 20 7.35 -26.47 0.50
N TRP A 21 6.98 -25.22 0.76
CA TRP A 21 5.76 -24.89 1.49
C TRP A 21 4.54 -25.23 0.63
N ILE A 22 3.76 -26.21 1.07
CA ILE A 22 2.54 -26.66 0.36
C ILE A 22 1.33 -26.04 1.07
N PRO A 23 0.51 -25.23 0.38
CA PRO A 23 -0.71 -24.68 0.96
C PRO A 23 -1.69 -25.82 1.26
N LYS A 24 -2.38 -25.71 2.38
CA LYS A 24 -3.46 -26.62 2.76
C LYS A 24 -4.77 -26.29 2.05
N THR A 25 -4.89 -25.07 1.55
CA THR A 25 -6.09 -24.54 0.91
C THR A 25 -5.72 -23.45 -0.07
N ASP A 26 -6.51 -23.29 -1.13
CA ASP A 26 -6.45 -22.15 -2.04
C ASP A 26 -7.53 -21.12 -1.72
N THR A 27 -8.35 -21.38 -0.69
CA THR A 27 -9.44 -20.50 -0.24
C THR A 27 -9.30 -20.17 1.24
N VAL A 28 -9.45 -18.89 1.58
CA VAL A 28 -9.36 -18.37 2.94
C VAL A 28 -10.67 -17.69 3.30
N ALA A 29 -11.19 -17.96 4.50
CA ALA A 29 -12.44 -17.36 4.94
C ALA A 29 -12.26 -15.86 5.21
N LEU A 30 -13.19 -15.02 4.74
CA LEU A 30 -13.17 -13.57 4.98
C LEU A 30 -13.05 -13.24 6.47
N SER A 31 -13.73 -13.99 7.34
CA SER A 31 -13.71 -13.79 8.79
C SER A 31 -12.33 -13.99 9.41
N ASP A 32 -11.49 -14.82 8.80
CA ASP A 32 -10.10 -15.00 9.24
C ASP A 32 -9.25 -13.82 8.77
N VAL A 33 -9.39 -13.44 7.50
CA VAL A 33 -8.68 -12.28 6.95
C VAL A 33 -9.03 -11.00 7.71
N GLN A 34 -10.30 -10.75 8.01
CA GLN A 34 -10.74 -9.61 8.82
C GLN A 34 -10.11 -9.61 10.22
N ARG A 35 -9.94 -10.80 10.83
CA ARG A 35 -9.28 -10.92 12.13
C ARG A 35 -7.80 -10.54 12.04
N TRP A 36 -7.12 -10.96 10.98
CA TRP A 36 -5.72 -10.64 10.75
C TRP A 36 -5.52 -9.16 10.37
N MET A 37 -6.40 -8.58 9.56
CA MET A 37 -6.46 -7.14 9.26
C MET A 37 -6.62 -6.28 10.52
N ALA A 38 -7.27 -6.81 11.55
CA ALA A 38 -7.46 -6.14 12.83
C ALA A 38 -6.26 -6.29 13.81
N SER A 39 -5.25 -7.09 13.46
CA SER A 39 -4.10 -7.38 14.32
C SER A 39 -3.28 -6.13 14.66
N ASN A 40 -2.68 -6.12 15.84
CA ASN A 40 -1.69 -5.11 16.24
C ASN A 40 -0.26 -5.56 15.93
N ASP A 41 -0.06 -6.80 15.49
CA ASP A 41 1.24 -7.30 15.05
C ASP A 41 1.48 -6.87 13.59
N ILE A 42 2.58 -6.15 13.35
CA ILE A 42 2.91 -5.62 12.02
C ILE A 42 3.27 -6.74 11.03
N GLU A 43 3.82 -7.85 11.51
CA GLU A 43 4.13 -9.02 10.66
C GLU A 43 2.86 -9.70 10.20
N ILE A 44 1.86 -9.81 11.08
CA ILE A 44 0.53 -10.33 10.69
C ILE A 44 -0.13 -9.41 9.66
N LEU A 45 0.00 -8.09 9.79
CA LEU A 45 -0.53 -7.16 8.80
C LEU A 45 0.18 -7.31 7.45
N GLY A 46 1.51 -7.35 7.43
CA GLY A 46 2.29 -7.51 6.19
C GLY A 46 2.02 -8.85 5.51
N PHE A 47 1.94 -9.92 6.29
CA PHE A 47 1.55 -11.24 5.81
C PHE A 47 0.14 -11.22 5.21
N THR A 48 -0.81 -10.55 5.88
CA THR A 48 -2.19 -10.44 5.41
C THR A 48 -2.26 -9.67 4.09
N TYR A 49 -1.50 -8.58 3.96
CA TYR A 49 -1.39 -7.83 2.71
C TYR A 49 -0.82 -8.69 1.59
N SER A 50 0.27 -9.42 1.84
CA SER A 50 0.87 -10.35 0.89
C SER A 50 -0.11 -11.43 0.45
N LEU A 51 -0.89 -11.99 1.38
CA LEU A 51 -1.90 -13.02 1.10
C LEU A 51 -3.03 -12.49 0.21
N ILE A 52 -3.57 -11.30 0.50
CA ILE A 52 -4.68 -10.69 -0.27
C ILE A 52 -4.22 -10.31 -1.69
N SER A 53 -2.97 -9.85 -1.83
CA SER A 53 -2.39 -9.47 -3.13
C SER A 53 -1.96 -10.67 -3.98
N ASN A 54 -1.90 -11.88 -3.40
CA ASN A 54 -1.44 -13.08 -4.06
C ASN A 54 -2.58 -13.81 -4.77
N VAL A 55 -2.46 -13.94 -6.11
CA VAL A 55 -3.44 -14.63 -6.97
C VAL A 55 -3.68 -16.10 -6.60
N ARG A 56 -2.80 -16.71 -5.80
CA ARG A 56 -2.91 -18.09 -5.34
C ARG A 56 -4.05 -18.28 -4.33
N PHE A 57 -4.31 -17.30 -3.47
CA PHE A 57 -5.33 -17.41 -2.42
C PHE A 57 -6.57 -16.63 -2.81
N ARG A 58 -7.73 -17.28 -2.71
CA ARG A 58 -9.03 -16.64 -2.89
C ARG A 58 -9.70 -16.40 -1.55
N VAL A 59 -10.07 -15.16 -1.26
CA VAL A 59 -10.83 -14.84 -0.05
C VAL A 59 -12.32 -15.04 -0.32
N GLU A 60 -13.00 -15.82 0.53
CA GLU A 60 -14.42 -16.11 0.41
C GLU A 60 -15.22 -15.83 1.71
N PRO A 61 -16.30 -15.03 1.65
CA PRO A 61 -16.71 -14.19 0.51
C PRO A 61 -15.66 -13.11 0.16
N PRO A 62 -15.73 -12.49 -1.04
CA PRO A 62 -14.76 -11.47 -1.44
C PRO A 62 -14.72 -10.28 -0.48
N ILE A 63 -13.52 -9.74 -0.24
CA ILE A 63 -13.32 -8.51 0.54
C ILE A 63 -13.95 -7.34 -0.22
N SER A 64 -14.68 -6.47 0.48
CA SER A 64 -15.19 -5.24 -0.14
C SER A 64 -14.06 -4.23 -0.39
N LEU A 65 -14.20 -3.39 -1.43
CA LEU A 65 -13.21 -2.34 -1.72
C LEU A 65 -12.99 -1.41 -0.52
N SER A 66 -14.04 -1.09 0.23
CA SER A 66 -13.94 -0.25 1.44
C SER A 66 -13.12 -0.91 2.55
N GLU A 67 -13.33 -2.20 2.81
CA GLU A 67 -12.56 -2.93 3.83
C GLU A 67 -11.09 -3.05 3.43
N TYR A 68 -10.84 -3.32 2.14
CA TYR A 68 -9.48 -3.38 1.61
C TYR A 68 -8.75 -2.03 1.77
N VAL A 69 -9.38 -0.92 1.34
CA VAL A 69 -8.77 0.42 1.43
C VAL A 69 -8.51 0.82 2.89
N GLU A 70 -9.43 0.52 3.81
CA GLU A 70 -9.25 0.84 5.23
C GLU A 70 -8.07 0.07 5.85
N PHE A 71 -7.95 -1.22 5.53
CA PHE A 71 -6.81 -2.01 5.97
C PHE A 71 -5.49 -1.52 5.39
N ILE A 72 -5.47 -1.21 4.11
CA ILE A 72 -4.26 -0.72 3.45
C ILE A 72 -3.78 0.59 4.08
N LYS A 73 -4.68 1.55 4.35
CA LYS A 73 -4.33 2.80 5.05
C LYS A 73 -3.70 2.51 6.41
N ARG A 74 -4.30 1.60 7.18
CA ARG A 74 -3.76 1.20 8.49
C ARG A 74 -2.39 0.56 8.37
N TYR A 75 -2.22 -0.39 7.46
CA TYR A 75 -0.99 -1.12 7.28
C TYR A 75 0.15 -0.19 6.83
N TYR A 76 -0.04 0.56 5.74
CA TYR A 76 1.01 1.45 5.25
C TYR A 76 1.28 2.64 6.17
N GLU A 77 0.28 3.16 6.90
CA GLU A 77 0.56 4.17 7.93
C GLU A 77 1.56 3.63 8.97
N ARG A 78 1.37 2.39 9.42
CA ARG A 78 2.31 1.76 10.35
C ARG A 78 3.68 1.53 9.71
N CYS A 79 3.75 0.99 8.50
CA CYS A 79 5.04 0.80 7.82
C CYS A 79 5.81 2.12 7.63
N LEU A 80 5.13 3.17 7.17
CA LEU A 80 5.74 4.49 6.96
C LEU A 80 6.24 5.12 8.27
N ARG A 81 5.53 4.92 9.38
CA ARG A 81 5.87 5.49 10.69
C ARG A 81 6.87 4.67 11.49
N GLU A 82 6.68 3.37 11.54
CA GLU A 82 7.41 2.45 12.41
C GLU A 82 8.69 1.94 11.73
N ASN A 83 8.75 2.01 10.39
CA ASN A 83 9.84 1.49 9.57
C ASN A 83 10.29 0.08 10.01
N PRO A 84 9.39 -0.90 9.97
CA PRO A 84 9.70 -2.23 10.47
C PRO A 84 10.73 -2.94 9.57
N ASP A 85 11.49 -3.86 10.17
CA ASP A 85 12.51 -4.69 9.52
C ASP A 85 12.17 -6.18 9.70
N GLY A 86 10.91 -6.51 9.41
CA GLY A 86 10.35 -7.85 9.54
C GLY A 86 10.45 -8.66 8.24
N GLU A 87 10.08 -9.94 8.32
CA GLU A 87 10.07 -10.83 7.14
C GLU A 87 8.89 -10.50 6.21
N TRP A 88 7.76 -10.11 6.79
CA TRP A 88 6.52 -9.87 6.05
C TRP A 88 6.12 -8.40 5.98
N SER A 89 6.53 -7.60 6.97
CA SER A 89 6.26 -6.17 6.98
C SER A 89 7.14 -5.40 6.01
N ASP A 90 6.57 -4.41 5.34
CA ASP A 90 7.30 -3.50 4.47
C ASP A 90 8.04 -2.44 5.29
N SER A 91 9.31 -2.19 4.92
CA SER A 91 10.02 -0.97 5.35
C SER A 91 9.25 0.29 4.91
N ASN A 92 9.57 1.45 5.50
CA ASN A 92 8.90 2.70 5.14
C ASN A 92 9.06 3.04 3.64
N TYR A 93 10.23 2.78 3.05
CA TYR A 93 10.48 3.00 1.62
C TYR A 93 9.72 2.02 0.75
N SER A 94 9.74 0.72 1.08
CA SER A 94 8.98 -0.30 0.34
C SER A 94 7.48 0.02 0.36
N ALA A 95 6.95 0.40 1.52
CA ALA A 95 5.55 0.80 1.69
C ALA A 95 5.20 2.04 0.85
N GLY A 96 6.10 3.02 0.75
CA GLY A 96 5.92 4.18 -0.11
C GLY A 96 5.79 3.79 -1.60
N VAL A 97 6.70 2.95 -2.09
CA VAL A 97 6.68 2.46 -3.48
C VAL A 97 5.42 1.64 -3.76
N ASP A 98 5.04 0.76 -2.85
CA ASP A 98 3.83 -0.06 -2.99
C ASP A 98 2.56 0.79 -2.97
N LEU A 99 2.53 1.86 -2.17
CA LEU A 99 1.44 2.83 -2.19
C LEU A 99 1.33 3.55 -3.56
N VAL A 100 2.45 3.85 -4.22
CA VAL A 100 2.44 4.39 -5.61
C VAL A 100 1.80 3.39 -6.56
N ASN A 101 2.22 2.13 -6.51
CA ASN A 101 1.71 1.07 -7.38
C ASN A 101 0.21 0.86 -7.17
N LEU A 102 -0.23 0.84 -5.92
CA LEU A 102 -1.64 0.75 -5.57
C LEU A 102 -2.43 1.94 -6.10
N PHE A 103 -1.97 3.17 -5.84
CA PHE A 103 -2.68 4.36 -6.28
C PHE A 103 -2.78 4.38 -7.81
N ALA A 104 -1.71 4.03 -8.52
CA ALA A 104 -1.72 3.94 -9.99
C ALA A 104 -2.60 2.81 -10.52
N ALA A 105 -2.72 1.67 -9.82
CA ALA A 105 -3.65 0.60 -10.17
C ALA A 105 -5.10 1.07 -10.02
N LEU A 106 -5.45 1.64 -8.87
CA LEU A 106 -6.78 2.20 -8.61
C LEU A 106 -7.12 3.37 -9.56
N TRP A 107 -6.13 4.18 -9.94
CA TRP A 107 -6.32 5.30 -10.86
C TRP A 107 -6.73 4.85 -12.27
N ARG A 108 -6.14 3.75 -12.75
CA ARG A 108 -6.36 3.18 -14.08
C ARG A 108 -7.62 2.35 -14.17
N ASP A 109 -8.10 1.81 -13.06
CA ASP A 109 -9.35 1.06 -13.02
C ASP A 109 -10.57 2.00 -13.07
N SER A 110 -11.26 2.02 -14.22
CA SER A 110 -12.45 2.84 -14.42
C SER A 110 -13.64 2.46 -13.52
N SER A 111 -13.63 1.27 -12.92
CA SER A 111 -14.66 0.83 -11.98
C SER A 111 -14.47 1.39 -10.57
N VAL A 112 -13.27 1.87 -10.24
CA VAL A 112 -12.97 2.48 -8.94
C VAL A 112 -13.51 3.91 -8.90
N PRO A 113 -14.41 4.25 -7.95
CA PRO A 113 -14.91 5.61 -7.81
C PRO A 113 -13.80 6.59 -7.45
N ARG A 114 -13.77 7.77 -8.09
CA ARG A 114 -12.78 8.83 -7.78
C ARG A 114 -12.81 9.29 -6.33
N ALA A 115 -13.93 9.09 -5.62
CA ALA A 115 -14.03 9.33 -4.18
C ALA A 115 -13.05 8.48 -3.36
N VAL A 116 -12.76 7.25 -3.79
CA VAL A 116 -11.78 6.37 -3.11
C VAL A 116 -10.36 6.94 -3.22
N LEU A 117 -9.99 7.45 -4.40
CA LEU A 117 -8.70 8.10 -4.62
C LEU A 117 -8.59 9.42 -3.87
N ALA A 118 -9.68 10.18 -3.79
CA ALA A 118 -9.74 11.42 -3.00
C ALA A 118 -9.55 11.13 -1.50
N ASP A 119 -10.14 10.05 -1.01
CA ASP A 119 -10.00 9.59 0.36
C ASP A 119 -8.58 9.10 0.67
N LEU A 120 -7.94 8.32 -0.22
CA LEU A 120 -6.52 7.96 -0.10
C LEU A 120 -5.60 9.19 -0.11
N LYS A 121 -5.83 10.14 -1.02
CA LYS A 121 -5.09 11.40 -1.06
C LYS A 121 -5.27 12.19 0.25
N ASN A 122 -6.49 12.30 0.76
CA ASN A 122 -6.75 12.99 2.02
C ASN A 122 -6.04 12.32 3.20
N TRP A 123 -6.08 10.99 3.26
CA TRP A 123 -5.35 10.21 4.26
C TRP A 123 -3.84 10.49 4.20
N LEU A 124 -3.22 10.42 3.00
CA LEU A 124 -1.80 10.70 2.82
C LEU A 124 -1.43 12.13 3.23
N GLY A 125 -2.30 13.11 2.92
CA GLY A 125 -2.12 14.49 3.36
C GLY A 125 -2.21 14.65 4.88
N GLN A 126 -3.10 13.92 5.55
CA GLN A 126 -3.16 13.91 7.01
C GLN A 126 -1.91 13.28 7.63
N LEU A 127 -1.41 12.21 7.02
CA LEU A 127 -0.18 11.53 7.45
C LEU A 127 1.01 12.49 7.38
N TYR A 128 1.19 13.19 6.26
CA TYR A 128 2.25 14.19 6.08
C TYR A 128 2.14 15.34 7.10
N LYS A 129 0.94 15.91 7.27
CA LYS A 129 0.69 17.01 8.22
C LYS A 129 1.10 16.65 9.65
N ARG A 130 0.73 15.45 10.10
CA ARG A 130 0.99 14.96 11.46
C ARG A 130 2.37 14.32 11.62
N GLY A 131 3.06 14.06 10.52
CA GLY A 131 4.40 13.48 10.51
C GLY A 131 5.46 14.44 11.00
N ASP A 132 6.53 13.87 11.55
CA ASP A 132 7.80 14.57 11.76
C ASP A 132 8.57 14.72 10.43
N SER A 133 9.77 15.29 10.49
CA SER A 133 10.59 15.53 9.31
C SER A 133 10.97 14.23 8.59
N GLU A 134 11.16 13.12 9.31
CA GLU A 134 11.55 11.85 8.73
C GLU A 134 10.40 11.23 7.95
N LEU A 135 9.21 11.16 8.56
CA LEU A 135 8.01 10.67 7.87
C LEU A 135 7.64 11.56 6.67
N ARG A 136 7.76 12.89 6.80
CA ARG A 136 7.50 13.81 5.68
C ARG A 136 8.45 13.57 4.51
N THR A 137 9.74 13.44 4.79
CA THR A 137 10.76 13.13 3.77
C THR A 137 10.45 11.79 3.09
N CYS A 138 10.12 10.77 3.88
CA CYS A 138 9.76 9.45 3.36
C CYS A 138 8.53 9.53 2.44
N ILE A 139 7.45 10.19 2.84
CA ILE A 139 6.24 10.36 2.03
C ILE A 139 6.55 11.04 0.70
N VAL A 140 7.40 12.08 0.70
CA VAL A 140 7.76 12.81 -0.51
C VAL A 140 8.57 11.91 -1.45
N HIS A 141 9.72 11.42 -0.99
CA HIS A 141 10.66 10.69 -1.83
C HIS A 141 10.17 9.30 -2.24
N ALA A 142 9.55 8.55 -1.32
CA ALA A 142 9.14 7.17 -1.59
C ALA A 142 7.79 7.08 -2.31
N ALA A 143 6.94 8.12 -2.22
CA ALA A 143 5.60 8.09 -2.80
C ALA A 143 5.28 9.26 -3.73
N LEU A 144 5.29 10.51 -3.23
CA LEU A 144 4.75 11.64 -4.00
C LEU A 144 5.56 11.95 -5.25
N GLU A 145 6.90 11.89 -5.20
CA GLU A 145 7.77 12.09 -6.36
C GLU A 145 7.37 11.17 -7.52
N HIS A 146 7.21 9.88 -7.24
CA HIS A 146 6.81 8.88 -8.22
C HIS A 146 5.35 9.02 -8.66
N MET A 147 4.42 9.33 -7.76
CA MET A 147 3.04 9.64 -8.14
C MET A 147 2.98 10.84 -9.10
N PHE A 148 3.83 11.85 -8.89
CA PHE A 148 3.82 13.09 -9.65
C PHE A 148 4.52 12.98 -11.01
N GLU A 149 5.19 11.86 -11.31
CA GLU A 149 5.65 11.54 -12.66
C GLU A 149 4.46 11.40 -13.63
N GLN A 150 3.29 10.99 -13.14
CA GLN A 150 2.05 10.93 -13.91
C GLN A 150 1.31 12.28 -13.86
N LYS A 151 1.17 12.93 -15.02
CA LYS A 151 0.60 14.29 -15.12
C LYS A 151 -0.80 14.39 -14.50
N GLU A 152 -1.67 13.43 -14.78
CA GLU A 152 -3.06 13.42 -14.33
C GLU A 152 -3.15 13.23 -12.81
N ILE A 153 -2.26 12.41 -12.23
CA ILE A 153 -2.18 12.24 -10.77
C ILE A 153 -1.64 13.52 -10.14
N ARG A 154 -0.59 14.12 -10.69
CA ARG A 154 -0.08 15.42 -10.21
C ARG A 154 -1.17 16.51 -10.22
N GLU A 155 -1.93 16.63 -11.30
CA GLU A 155 -3.04 17.58 -11.39
C GLU A 155 -4.14 17.29 -10.36
N PHE A 156 -4.39 16.01 -10.06
CA PHE A 156 -5.31 15.58 -9.02
C PHE A 156 -4.90 16.07 -7.62
N PHE A 157 -3.61 16.29 -7.36
CA PHE A 157 -3.09 16.82 -6.09
C PHE A 157 -2.93 18.36 -6.07
N SER A 158 -3.32 19.08 -7.14
CA SER A 158 -3.08 20.53 -7.28
C SER A 158 -3.68 21.43 -6.19
N ASP A 159 -4.73 20.98 -5.52
CA ASP A 159 -5.32 21.65 -4.35
C ASP A 159 -4.39 21.66 -3.12
N TRP A 160 -3.42 20.75 -3.01
CA TRP A 160 -2.41 20.76 -1.94
C TRP A 160 -1.58 22.05 -1.96
N ALA A 161 -1.38 22.66 -3.13
CA ALA A 161 -0.68 23.94 -3.25
C ALA A 161 -1.38 25.10 -2.54
N LYS A 162 -2.66 24.95 -2.16
CA LYS A 162 -3.44 25.97 -1.42
C LYS A 162 -3.37 25.78 0.10
N ASP A 163 -2.88 24.64 0.57
CA ASP A 163 -2.73 24.34 2.00
C ASP A 163 -1.30 24.66 2.45
N GLN A 164 -1.16 25.47 3.51
CA GLN A 164 0.15 25.97 3.94
C GLN A 164 1.17 24.86 4.26
N VAL A 165 0.72 23.70 4.72
CA VAL A 165 1.62 22.58 5.07
C VAL A 165 1.84 21.67 3.85
N LEU A 166 0.78 21.35 3.11
CA LEU A 166 0.89 20.43 1.97
C LEU A 166 1.52 21.08 0.73
N ALA A 167 1.53 22.41 0.65
CA ALA A 167 2.19 23.12 -0.43
C ALA A 167 3.68 22.76 -0.52
N VAL A 168 4.34 22.52 0.61
CA VAL A 168 5.75 22.10 0.68
C VAL A 168 5.94 20.74 0.01
N ALA A 169 5.18 19.72 0.43
CA ALA A 169 5.20 18.40 -0.21
C ALA A 169 4.89 18.45 -1.71
N HIS A 170 3.91 19.27 -2.10
CA HIS A 170 3.53 19.41 -3.50
C HIS A 170 4.65 20.05 -4.33
N GLU A 171 5.31 21.08 -3.79
CA GLU A 171 6.45 21.74 -4.44
C GLU A 171 7.62 20.77 -4.59
N GLU A 172 8.09 20.17 -3.49
CA GLU A 172 9.20 19.21 -3.46
C GLU A 172 8.99 18.06 -4.47
N ALA A 173 7.83 17.39 -4.41
CA ALA A 173 7.52 16.29 -5.33
C ALA A 173 7.43 16.75 -6.81
N SER A 174 7.07 18.02 -7.05
CA SER A 174 7.03 18.59 -8.40
C SER A 174 8.42 18.99 -8.94
N GLU A 175 9.41 19.21 -8.07
CA GLU A 175 10.78 19.55 -8.48
C GLU A 175 11.49 18.34 -9.09
N TRP A 176 11.30 17.15 -8.55
CA TRP A 176 11.84 15.90 -9.09
C TRP A 176 11.44 15.68 -10.57
N TYR A 177 10.17 15.90 -10.89
CA TYR A 177 9.68 15.87 -12.27
C TYR A 177 10.40 16.89 -13.17
N LYS A 178 10.60 18.12 -12.69
CA LYS A 178 11.26 19.19 -13.47
C LYS A 178 12.75 18.91 -13.68
N GLY A 179 13.39 18.18 -12.76
CA GLY A 179 14.79 17.74 -12.83
C GLY A 179 15.03 16.53 -13.75
N GLY A 180 13.97 15.91 -14.28
CA GLY A 180 14.09 14.80 -15.23
C GLY A 180 14.21 13.41 -14.60
N GLY A 181 13.57 13.16 -13.45
CA GLY A 181 13.47 11.83 -12.84
C GLY A 181 13.13 10.74 -13.86
N THR A 182 14.01 9.74 -13.99
CA THR A 182 13.92 8.65 -14.99
C THR A 182 13.50 7.31 -14.40
N SER A 183 12.99 7.29 -13.17
CA SER A 183 12.54 6.07 -12.51
C SER A 183 11.47 5.39 -13.38
N PRO A 184 11.72 4.17 -13.87
CA PRO A 184 10.78 3.51 -14.75
C PRO A 184 9.63 2.98 -13.91
N LEU A 185 8.61 3.80 -13.68
CA LEU A 185 7.26 3.24 -13.51
C LEU A 185 7.01 2.45 -14.81
N GLY A 186 6.98 1.12 -14.68
CA GLY A 186 7.12 0.18 -15.79
C GLY A 186 6.37 0.63 -17.05
N LYS A 187 7.07 0.63 -18.20
CA LYS A 187 6.46 0.95 -19.49
C LYS A 187 5.15 0.18 -19.63
N PRO A 188 4.05 0.81 -20.11
CA PRO A 188 2.82 0.09 -20.39
C PRO A 188 3.14 -1.06 -21.35
N PRO A 189 2.51 -2.25 -21.20
CA PRO A 189 2.55 -3.23 -22.27
C PRO A 189 2.05 -2.53 -23.52
N SER A 190 2.88 -2.51 -24.56
CA SER A 190 2.51 -1.97 -25.87
C SER A 190 1.15 -2.53 -26.25
N GLY A 191 0.20 -1.62 -26.51
CA GLY A 191 -1.17 -1.94 -26.93
C GLY A 191 -1.21 -2.85 -28.16
N PRO A 192 -2.40 -3.40 -28.47
CA PRO A 192 -2.51 -4.58 -29.31
C PRO A 192 -2.08 -4.29 -30.74
N LYS A 193 -1.40 -5.28 -31.35
CA LYS A 193 -1.43 -5.49 -32.79
C LYS A 193 -2.50 -6.52 -33.12
#